data_AF-A0A6A6XX71-F1
#
_entry.id   AF-A0A6A6XX71-F1
#
_cell.length_a   1.000
_cell.length_b   1.000
_cell.length_c   1.000
_cell.angle_alpha   90.00
_cell.angle_beta   90.00
_cell.angle_gamma   90.00
#
_symmetry.space_group_name_H-M   'P 1'
#
loop_
_entity.id
_entity.type
_entity.pdbx_description
1 polymer ?
#
loop_
_entity_poly.entity_id
_entity_poly.type
_entity_poly.pdbx_seq_one_letter_code
_entity_poly.pdbx_strand_id
1 'polypeptide(L)'
;KRQNGFFSVLGVAGITGPASHPRLEIRELEKNKDQWNIYLLGLRKFQGVNQNDKLSYYQISGIHGRPYISWDGVNQSSDGSGGYCTHGSNIFPSWHRPYLALFEEVLYLNARQAISEFPNGELKDRYNKALATFRMPYWDWAAVPPSGQGSLPWSVQRPTIEVILPNGTNIVPNPLFSYTFHPFNQNNELVRTPWTTWPSTLRDPSSNEANAASRNDLVALQLDKNRPNLQSRVYNVLAMQHDYHNISNDLQPGDSLESVHDTIHNAVGSDGHMSMLAYSAFDPIFWLHHTNVDRMFAIWQALNPNSFVTSMSNPYSTFTFGSGFVADENTSLTPFHRDDSGKFWTSATTRSPSIFGYTYPELVGLSGNDTSSLVARVNALYGPNATPQKRGVEAEGKLIDRSSLTPRGIAGAPNFSGERQYIANIKVHKFGLDGSFDVYVFLGDKPGPDPRAWAREASFIGVNGMLSQSGITDAAKESQEANGAVPLTAALEAQVRSGQLESIKEDVVGPYLKQNLRWRILKTDGEEIAVNNAPGFQISVLWAEVQPAASTSEFPRIKGEYRVLMDATSGQPGG
;
A
#
# COMPACT_ATOMS: atom_id res chain seq x y z
N LYS A 1 -28.38 11.74 -3.05
CA LYS A 1 -28.87 12.41 -1.81
C LYS A 1 -29.94 11.58 -1.13
N ARG A 2 -29.59 10.83 -0.08
CA ARG A 2 -30.52 10.50 1.02
C ARG A 2 -29.95 11.22 2.23
N GLN A 3 -30.47 12.41 2.55
CA GLN A 3 -29.99 13.21 3.69
C GLN A 3 -30.56 12.73 5.03
N ASN A 4 -31.57 11.85 5.03
CA ASN A 4 -32.28 11.40 6.25
C ASN A 4 -32.11 9.91 6.57
N GLY A 5 -31.05 9.25 6.07
CA GLY A 5 -30.78 7.84 6.36
C GLY A 5 -29.32 7.45 6.12
N PHE A 6 -28.95 6.27 6.59
CA PHE A 6 -27.61 5.70 6.42
C PHE A 6 -27.27 5.51 4.94
N PHE A 7 -26.00 5.73 4.60
CA PHE A 7 -25.48 5.39 3.29
C PHE A 7 -24.98 3.94 3.33
N SER A 8 -25.77 3.03 2.76
CA SER A 8 -25.38 1.63 2.61
C SER A 8 -24.24 1.53 1.59
N VAL A 9 -23.04 1.18 2.06
CA VAL A 9 -21.87 0.93 1.22
C VAL A 9 -22.05 -0.44 0.58
N LEU A 10 -22.48 -0.47 -0.68
CA LEU A 10 -22.74 -1.71 -1.42
C LEU A 10 -21.73 -1.93 -2.55
N GLY A 11 -20.82 -0.96 -2.76
CA GLY A 11 -19.90 -0.98 -3.88
C GLY A 11 -20.64 -0.82 -5.20
N VAL A 12 -19.93 -1.05 -6.31
CA VAL A 12 -20.55 -0.98 -7.64
C VAL A 12 -21.62 -2.06 -7.82
N ALA A 13 -21.54 -3.18 -7.08
CA ALA A 13 -22.57 -4.21 -7.08
C ALA A 13 -23.96 -3.70 -6.70
N GLY A 14 -24.05 -2.75 -5.76
CA GLY A 14 -25.32 -2.13 -5.39
C GLY A 14 -25.94 -1.27 -6.50
N ILE A 15 -25.16 -0.89 -7.51
CA ILE A 15 -25.59 -0.04 -8.63
C ILE A 15 -25.88 -0.88 -9.87
N THR A 16 -25.00 -1.82 -10.21
CA THR A 16 -25.03 -2.57 -11.49
C THR A 16 -25.52 -4.00 -11.35
N GLY A 17 -25.80 -4.46 -10.14
CA GLY A 17 -26.05 -5.88 -9.84
C GLY A 17 -24.76 -6.65 -9.53
N PRO A 18 -24.85 -7.94 -9.22
CA PRO A 18 -23.79 -8.71 -8.55
C PRO A 18 -22.57 -9.06 -9.42
N ALA A 19 -22.53 -8.61 -10.68
CA ALA A 19 -21.43 -8.88 -11.59
C ALA A 19 -20.12 -8.29 -11.05
N SER A 20 -19.09 -9.13 -10.96
CA SER A 20 -17.76 -8.73 -10.50
C SER A 20 -16.83 -8.46 -11.68
N HIS A 21 -16.18 -7.30 -11.66
CA HIS A 21 -15.17 -6.91 -12.65
C HIS A 21 -13.81 -6.65 -11.98
N PRO A 22 -12.69 -6.90 -12.67
CA PRO A 22 -11.37 -6.73 -12.07
C PRO A 22 -11.01 -5.25 -11.94
N ARG A 23 -10.49 -4.86 -10.77
CA ARG A 23 -9.71 -3.63 -10.61
C ARG A 23 -8.38 -3.83 -11.34
N LEU A 24 -8.11 -3.04 -12.37
CA LEU A 24 -6.93 -3.19 -13.22
C LEU A 24 -5.72 -2.44 -12.64
N GLU A 25 -4.51 -2.89 -12.97
CA GLU A 25 -3.32 -2.06 -12.73
C GLU A 25 -3.46 -0.78 -13.56
N ILE A 26 -3.08 0.37 -13.00
CA ILE A 26 -3.35 1.68 -13.61
C ILE A 26 -2.82 1.83 -15.04
N ARG A 27 -1.64 1.30 -15.36
CA ARG A 27 -1.04 1.34 -16.71
C ARG A 27 -1.76 0.38 -17.66
N GLU A 28 -2.41 -0.66 -17.16
CA GLU A 28 -3.30 -1.50 -17.97
C GLU A 28 -4.64 -0.80 -18.23
N LEU A 29 -5.20 -0.08 -17.23
CA LEU A 29 -6.40 0.74 -17.41
C LEU A 29 -6.17 1.86 -18.44
N GLU A 30 -5.00 2.51 -18.43
CA GLU A 30 -4.61 3.56 -19.37
C GLU A 30 -4.67 3.11 -20.85
N LYS A 31 -4.50 1.82 -21.13
CA LYS A 31 -4.59 1.27 -22.49
C LYS A 31 -6.03 1.28 -23.02
N ASN A 32 -7.03 1.28 -22.13
CA ASN A 32 -8.43 1.42 -22.48
C ASN A 32 -8.82 2.91 -22.43
N LYS A 33 -8.73 3.59 -23.58
CA LYS A 33 -8.98 5.04 -23.69
C LYS A 33 -10.34 5.49 -23.13
N ASP A 34 -11.37 4.67 -23.27
CA ASP A 34 -12.72 5.02 -22.79
C ASP A 34 -12.80 4.92 -21.26
N GLN A 35 -12.33 3.80 -20.68
CA GLN A 35 -12.27 3.65 -19.23
C GLN A 35 -11.33 4.67 -18.56
N TRP A 36 -10.20 4.94 -19.19
CA TRP A 36 -9.26 5.96 -18.73
C TRP A 36 -9.89 7.35 -18.70
N ASN A 37 -10.58 7.74 -19.77
CA ASN A 37 -11.22 9.05 -19.83
C ASN A 37 -12.33 9.19 -18.78
N ILE A 38 -13.23 8.21 -18.66
CA ILE A 38 -14.33 8.28 -17.67
C ILE A 38 -13.82 8.25 -16.23
N TYR A 39 -12.70 7.58 -15.96
CA TYR A 39 -12.05 7.60 -14.65
C TYR A 39 -11.58 9.00 -14.28
N LEU A 40 -10.85 9.66 -15.18
CA LEU A 40 -10.36 11.03 -14.96
C LEU A 40 -11.51 12.04 -14.80
N LEU A 41 -12.55 11.92 -15.64
CA LEU A 41 -13.73 12.78 -15.53
C LEU A 41 -14.50 12.55 -14.23
N GLY A 42 -14.69 11.28 -13.84
CA GLY A 42 -15.35 10.91 -12.60
C GLY A 42 -14.61 11.42 -11.37
N LEU A 43 -13.29 11.20 -11.32
CA LEU A 43 -12.46 11.64 -10.18
C LEU A 43 -12.42 13.16 -10.09
N ARG A 44 -12.23 13.87 -11.21
CA ARG A 44 -12.28 15.34 -11.24
C ARG A 44 -13.62 15.87 -10.71
N LYS A 45 -14.72 15.27 -11.15
CA LYS A 45 -16.05 15.66 -10.71
C LYS A 45 -16.27 15.40 -9.23
N PHE A 46 -15.84 14.22 -8.76
CA PHE A 46 -15.93 13.81 -7.36
C PHE A 46 -15.12 14.76 -6.44
N GLN A 47 -13.90 15.11 -6.84
CA GLN A 47 -13.07 16.09 -6.13
C GLN A 47 -13.71 17.48 -6.09
N GLY A 48 -14.51 17.86 -7.10
CA GLY A 48 -15.22 19.14 -7.15
C GLY A 48 -16.54 19.20 -6.36
N VAL A 49 -16.97 18.10 -5.73
CA VAL A 49 -18.19 18.10 -4.89
C VAL A 49 -17.94 18.94 -3.63
N ASN A 50 -18.91 19.78 -3.25
CA ASN A 50 -18.84 20.65 -2.08
C ASN A 50 -18.41 19.85 -0.82
N GLN A 51 -17.38 20.32 -0.11
CA GLN A 51 -16.78 19.62 1.04
C GLN A 51 -17.73 19.38 2.23
N ASN A 52 -18.89 20.05 2.28
CA ASN A 52 -19.93 19.81 3.29
C ASN A 52 -20.88 18.66 2.90
N ASP A 53 -20.84 18.17 1.65
CA ASP A 53 -21.62 16.98 1.28
C ASP A 53 -20.98 15.73 1.89
N LYS A 54 -21.76 14.93 2.61
CA LYS A 54 -21.36 13.67 3.24
C LYS A 54 -20.62 12.72 2.28
N LEU A 55 -20.97 12.75 0.99
CA LEU A 55 -20.36 11.93 -0.06
C LEU A 55 -19.38 12.73 -0.94
N SER A 56 -18.86 13.86 -0.46
CA SER A 56 -17.76 14.56 -1.13
C SER A 56 -16.45 13.80 -0.96
N TYR A 57 -15.50 14.04 -1.87
CA TYR A 57 -14.15 13.50 -1.75
C TYR A 57 -13.54 13.85 -0.39
N TYR A 58 -13.71 15.11 0.04
CA TYR A 58 -13.24 15.59 1.33
C TYR A 58 -13.83 14.81 2.52
N GLN A 59 -15.15 14.64 2.61
CA GLN A 59 -15.77 13.93 3.74
C GLN A 59 -15.37 12.45 3.76
N ILE A 60 -15.27 11.81 2.60
CA ILE A 60 -14.86 10.40 2.50
C ILE A 60 -13.38 10.24 2.85
N SER A 61 -12.49 11.09 2.34
CA SER A 61 -11.07 11.13 2.77
C SER A 61 -10.94 11.38 4.28
N GLY A 62 -11.78 12.25 4.84
CA GLY A 62 -11.79 12.59 6.26
C GLY A 62 -12.25 11.46 7.20
N ILE A 63 -12.82 10.36 6.69
CA ILE A 63 -13.10 9.15 7.51
C ILE A 63 -11.79 8.55 8.03
N HIS A 64 -10.73 8.54 7.21
CA HIS A 64 -9.46 7.94 7.58
C HIS A 64 -8.84 8.65 8.79
N GLY A 65 -8.85 9.98 8.77
CA GLY A 65 -8.11 10.81 9.70
C GLY A 65 -8.87 12.10 10.06
N ARG A 66 -8.18 13.23 9.92
CA ARG A 66 -8.77 14.53 10.20
C ARG A 66 -9.88 14.85 9.19
N PRO A 67 -10.94 15.59 9.61
CA PRO A 67 -11.00 16.43 10.81
C PRO A 67 -11.49 15.75 12.12
N TYR A 68 -11.57 14.41 12.18
CA TYR A 68 -12.07 13.68 13.36
C TYR A 68 -13.52 14.07 13.73
N ILE A 69 -14.42 13.94 12.76
CA ILE A 69 -15.84 14.26 12.90
C ILE A 69 -16.72 13.03 12.70
N SER A 70 -17.94 13.09 13.22
CA SER A 70 -18.95 12.06 12.98
C SER A 70 -19.25 11.92 11.49
N TRP A 71 -19.35 10.69 10.99
CA TRP A 71 -19.73 10.40 9.61
C TRP A 71 -20.91 9.42 9.59
N ASP A 72 -21.92 9.74 8.77
CA ASP A 72 -23.12 8.93 8.57
C ASP A 72 -23.84 8.47 9.86
N GLY A 73 -23.86 9.32 10.89
CA GLY A 73 -24.55 9.03 12.16
C GLY A 73 -23.72 8.25 13.18
N VAL A 74 -22.46 7.93 12.88
CA VAL A 74 -21.52 7.33 13.82
C VAL A 74 -20.80 8.43 14.58
N ASN A 75 -20.95 8.45 15.91
CA ASN A 75 -20.32 9.44 16.80
C ASN A 75 -19.09 8.85 17.48
N GLN A 76 -18.21 9.74 17.95
CA GLN A 76 -17.00 9.35 18.67
C GLN A 76 -17.37 8.59 19.94
N SER A 77 -16.71 7.47 20.23
CA SER A 77 -16.87 6.79 21.51
C SER A 77 -16.24 7.61 22.63
N SER A 78 -16.68 7.43 23.88
CA SER A 78 -16.16 8.19 25.03
C SER A 78 -14.67 7.95 25.30
N ASP A 79 -14.16 6.81 24.85
CA ASP A 79 -12.76 6.37 24.93
C ASP A 79 -12.02 6.43 23.59
N GLY A 80 -12.69 6.88 22.52
CA GLY A 80 -12.15 6.95 21.18
C GLY A 80 -11.36 8.23 20.93
N SER A 81 -10.39 8.18 20.02
CA SER A 81 -9.62 9.35 19.59
C SER A 81 -9.07 9.18 18.17
N GLY A 82 -8.71 10.29 17.52
CA GLY A 82 -8.20 10.24 16.15
C GLY A 82 -9.27 9.92 15.11
N GLY A 83 -8.86 9.36 13.96
CA GLY A 83 -9.75 9.00 12.85
C GLY A 83 -10.34 7.59 12.99
N TYR A 84 -11.16 7.17 12.03
CA TYR A 84 -11.77 5.84 12.06
C TYR A 84 -10.81 4.72 11.63
N CYS A 85 -9.72 5.05 10.92
CA CYS A 85 -8.83 4.04 10.36
C CYS A 85 -8.20 3.16 11.44
N THR A 86 -8.17 1.86 11.17
CA THR A 86 -7.59 0.86 12.07
C THR A 86 -6.18 0.53 11.62
N HIS A 87 -5.17 1.05 12.32
CA HIS A 87 -3.75 0.74 12.13
C HIS A 87 -3.21 0.05 13.38
N GLY A 88 -2.14 -0.73 13.26
CA GLY A 88 -1.64 -1.62 14.31
C GLY A 88 -2.77 -2.53 14.80
N SER A 89 -3.53 -3.10 13.86
CA SER A 89 -4.79 -3.77 14.17
C SER A 89 -5.03 -4.98 13.28
N ASN A 90 -5.48 -6.09 13.88
CA ASN A 90 -5.88 -7.28 13.15
C ASN A 90 -6.97 -7.03 12.10
N ILE A 91 -7.77 -5.97 12.21
CA ILE A 91 -8.79 -5.61 11.23
C ILE A 91 -8.31 -4.61 10.18
N PHE A 92 -7.04 -4.17 10.19
CA PHE A 92 -6.46 -3.25 9.20
C PHE A 92 -6.80 -3.61 7.75
N PRO A 93 -6.53 -4.84 7.24
CA PRO A 93 -6.83 -5.18 5.85
C PRO A 93 -8.34 -5.16 5.57
N SER A 94 -9.13 -5.68 6.51
CA SER A 94 -10.59 -5.81 6.35
C SER A 94 -11.34 -4.49 6.48
N TRP A 95 -10.85 -3.53 7.27
CA TRP A 95 -11.47 -2.22 7.46
C TRP A 95 -11.32 -1.34 6.23
N HIS A 96 -10.14 -1.36 5.60
CA HIS A 96 -9.88 -0.60 4.38
C HIS A 96 -10.68 -1.11 3.18
N ARG A 97 -11.15 -2.36 3.19
CA ARG A 97 -11.95 -2.93 2.09
C ARG A 97 -13.31 -2.22 1.85
N PRO A 98 -14.24 -2.12 2.82
CA PRO A 98 -15.46 -1.33 2.65
C PRO A 98 -15.16 0.17 2.48
N TYR A 99 -14.03 0.67 2.99
CA TYR A 99 -13.61 2.05 2.73
C TYR A 99 -13.34 2.29 1.24
N LEU A 100 -12.59 1.40 0.60
CA LEU A 100 -12.36 1.42 -0.86
C LEU A 100 -13.66 1.20 -1.64
N ALA A 101 -14.56 0.34 -1.16
CA ALA A 101 -15.86 0.12 -1.81
C ALA A 101 -16.73 1.38 -1.79
N LEU A 102 -16.77 2.12 -0.67
CA LEU A 102 -17.44 3.42 -0.57
C LEU A 102 -16.87 4.41 -1.57
N PHE A 103 -15.55 4.56 -1.61
CA PHE A 103 -14.91 5.49 -2.55
C PHE A 103 -15.20 5.12 -4.01
N GLU A 104 -15.06 3.85 -4.36
CA GLU A 104 -15.31 3.35 -5.71
C GLU A 104 -16.78 3.52 -6.13
N GLU A 105 -17.73 3.27 -5.22
CA GLU A 105 -19.16 3.47 -5.46
C GLU A 105 -19.47 4.93 -5.79
N VAL A 106 -18.94 5.87 -5.00
CA VAL A 106 -19.16 7.30 -5.21
C VAL A 106 -18.41 7.82 -6.45
N LEU A 107 -17.20 7.31 -6.72
CA LEU A 107 -16.46 7.58 -7.96
C LEU A 107 -17.27 7.12 -9.19
N TYR A 108 -17.84 5.92 -9.15
CA TYR A 108 -18.68 5.37 -10.23
C TYR A 108 -19.89 6.27 -10.50
N LEU A 109 -20.57 6.73 -9.45
CA LEU A 109 -21.70 7.66 -9.57
C LEU A 109 -21.30 8.99 -10.21
N ASN A 110 -20.15 9.54 -9.83
CA ASN A 110 -19.62 10.78 -10.42
C ASN A 110 -19.19 10.58 -11.87
N ALA A 111 -18.56 9.45 -12.22
CA ALA A 111 -18.24 9.09 -13.60
C ALA A 111 -19.51 8.96 -14.45
N ARG A 112 -20.55 8.28 -13.95
CA ARG A 112 -21.86 8.19 -14.61
C ARG A 112 -22.48 9.56 -14.84
N GLN A 113 -22.38 10.45 -13.86
CA GLN A 113 -22.89 11.81 -13.99
C GLN A 113 -22.08 12.62 -15.01
N ALA A 114 -20.75 12.47 -15.06
CA ALA A 114 -19.92 13.12 -16.07
C ALA A 114 -20.27 12.63 -17.49
N ILE A 115 -20.49 11.32 -17.67
CA ILE A 115 -20.93 10.74 -18.95
C ILE A 115 -22.31 11.29 -19.38
N SER A 116 -23.20 11.55 -18.42
CA SER A 116 -24.54 12.07 -18.73
C SER A 116 -24.54 13.44 -19.41
N GLU A 117 -23.48 14.23 -19.22
CA GLU A 117 -23.28 15.57 -19.80
C GLU A 117 -22.87 15.52 -21.28
N PHE A 118 -22.45 14.36 -21.79
CA PHE A 118 -22.14 14.21 -23.21
C PHE A 118 -23.43 14.23 -24.04
N PRO A 119 -23.39 14.83 -25.26
CA PRO A 119 -24.45 14.66 -26.24
C PRO A 119 -24.73 13.19 -26.53
N ASN A 120 -25.98 12.85 -26.84
CA ASN A 120 -26.32 11.50 -27.27
C ASN A 120 -25.58 11.16 -28.58
N GLY A 121 -25.06 9.94 -28.67
CA GLY A 121 -24.29 9.48 -29.81
C GLY A 121 -23.26 8.41 -29.42
N GLU A 122 -22.50 7.95 -30.42
CA GLU A 122 -21.58 6.80 -30.30
C GLU A 122 -20.59 6.93 -29.13
N LEU A 123 -20.04 8.12 -28.90
CA LEU A 123 -19.07 8.35 -27.82
C LEU A 123 -19.71 8.13 -26.43
N LYS A 124 -20.93 8.62 -26.21
CA LYS A 124 -21.66 8.44 -24.96
C LYS A 124 -22.03 6.97 -24.74
N ASP A 125 -22.42 6.28 -25.81
CA ASP A 125 -22.74 4.84 -25.76
C ASP A 125 -21.50 4.00 -25.41
N ARG A 126 -20.35 4.33 -26.03
CA ARG A 126 -19.05 3.73 -25.69
C ARG A 126 -18.67 3.96 -24.23
N TYR A 127 -18.83 5.18 -23.73
CA TYR A 127 -18.54 5.49 -22.32
C TYR A 127 -19.47 4.79 -21.35
N ASN A 128 -20.77 4.68 -21.65
CA ASN A 128 -21.69 3.88 -20.83
C ASN A 128 -21.31 2.40 -20.82
N LYS A 129 -20.89 1.84 -21.97
CA LYS A 129 -20.40 0.46 -22.05
C LYS A 129 -19.10 0.27 -21.25
N ALA A 130 -18.16 1.20 -21.36
CA ALA A 130 -16.91 1.19 -20.63
C ALA A 130 -17.12 1.31 -19.10
N LEU A 131 -18.08 2.13 -18.69
CA LEU A 131 -18.46 2.33 -17.29
C LEU A 131 -19.01 1.03 -16.67
N ALA A 132 -19.82 0.26 -17.39
CA ALA A 132 -20.42 -0.97 -16.86
C ALA A 132 -19.36 -1.97 -16.31
N THR A 133 -18.18 -2.01 -16.93
CA THR A 133 -17.06 -2.87 -16.52
C THR A 133 -15.94 -2.11 -15.80
N PHE A 134 -16.10 -0.81 -15.55
CA PHE A 134 -15.09 0.02 -14.89
C PHE A 134 -15.00 -0.30 -13.39
N ARG A 135 -13.77 -0.41 -12.90
CA ARG A 135 -13.42 -0.49 -11.49
C ARG A 135 -12.18 0.37 -11.24
N MET A 136 -12.07 0.96 -10.05
CA MET A 136 -10.96 1.82 -9.66
C MET A 136 -9.63 1.06 -9.78
N PRO A 137 -8.59 1.64 -10.41
CA PRO A 137 -7.35 0.92 -10.62
C PRO A 137 -6.51 0.79 -9.34
N TYR A 138 -5.58 -0.16 -9.35
CA TYR A 138 -4.53 -0.27 -8.33
C TYR A 138 -3.17 0.17 -8.88
N TRP A 139 -2.27 0.58 -7.99
CA TRP A 139 -0.89 0.89 -8.32
C TRP A 139 0.05 -0.18 -7.75
N ASP A 140 0.63 -1.00 -8.62
CA ASP A 140 1.61 -2.01 -8.24
C ASP A 140 3.02 -1.41 -8.17
N TRP A 141 3.41 -0.99 -6.97
CA TRP A 141 4.73 -0.42 -6.68
C TRP A 141 5.84 -1.47 -6.49
N ALA A 142 5.49 -2.75 -6.36
CA ALA A 142 6.45 -3.85 -6.15
C ALA A 142 6.81 -4.58 -7.46
N ALA A 143 5.89 -4.61 -8.42
CA ALA A 143 6.11 -5.27 -9.70
C ALA A 143 7.22 -4.58 -10.51
N VAL A 144 7.86 -5.35 -11.40
CA VAL A 144 8.77 -4.79 -12.40
C VAL A 144 7.95 -3.88 -13.34
N PRO A 145 8.26 -2.59 -13.48
CA PRO A 145 7.49 -1.70 -14.36
C PRO A 145 7.72 -2.05 -15.84
N PRO A 146 6.79 -1.70 -16.75
CA PRO A 146 7.01 -1.79 -18.19
C PRO A 146 8.28 -1.06 -18.63
N SER A 147 8.94 -1.56 -19.68
CA SER A 147 10.14 -0.92 -20.23
C SER A 147 9.90 0.56 -20.56
N GLY A 148 10.79 1.43 -20.10
CA GLY A 148 10.68 2.89 -20.26
C GLY A 148 9.77 3.58 -19.23
N GLN A 149 9.26 2.86 -18.23
CA GLN A 149 8.52 3.42 -17.10
C GLN A 149 9.21 3.11 -15.77
N GLY A 150 8.98 3.96 -14.77
CA GLY A 150 9.37 3.72 -13.37
C GLY A 150 8.25 3.09 -12.55
N SER A 151 8.52 2.79 -11.29
CA SER A 151 7.59 2.27 -10.28
C SER A 151 6.42 3.21 -10.05
N LEU A 152 6.66 4.53 -9.99
CA LEU A 152 5.61 5.55 -9.93
C LEU A 152 5.06 5.85 -11.35
N PRO A 153 3.76 5.66 -11.65
CA PRO A 153 3.22 5.86 -12.99
C PRO A 153 3.37 7.30 -13.49
N TRP A 154 3.62 7.50 -14.79
CA TRP A 154 3.72 8.85 -15.36
C TRP A 154 2.41 9.65 -15.24
N SER A 155 1.28 8.96 -15.30
CA SER A 155 -0.06 9.55 -15.18
C SER A 155 -0.36 10.15 -13.82
N VAL A 156 0.34 9.75 -12.75
CA VAL A 156 0.17 10.33 -11.40
C VAL A 156 1.16 11.45 -11.11
N GLN A 157 2.22 11.57 -11.92
CA GLN A 157 3.31 12.53 -11.72
C GLN A 157 3.08 13.87 -12.43
N ARG A 158 2.29 13.90 -13.50
CA ARG A 158 2.11 15.09 -14.34
C ARG A 158 1.05 16.03 -13.77
N PRO A 159 1.29 17.35 -13.72
CA PRO A 159 0.34 18.30 -13.15
C PRO A 159 -0.93 18.49 -14.00
N THR A 160 -0.85 18.16 -15.29
CA THR A 160 -1.97 18.24 -16.23
C THR A 160 -2.10 16.94 -17.02
N ILE A 161 -3.31 16.71 -17.53
CA ILE A 161 -3.65 15.54 -18.33
C ILE A 161 -4.67 15.91 -19.42
N GLU A 162 -4.59 15.21 -20.56
CA GLU A 162 -5.55 15.36 -21.64
C GLU A 162 -6.80 14.51 -21.36
N VAL A 163 -7.98 15.09 -21.54
CA VAL A 163 -9.28 14.40 -21.45
C VAL A 163 -10.20 14.86 -22.57
N ILE A 164 -11.14 14.01 -22.95
CA ILE A 164 -12.25 14.34 -23.84
C ILE A 164 -13.42 14.82 -22.97
N LEU A 165 -13.81 16.09 -23.12
CA LEU A 165 -14.98 16.72 -22.49
C LEU A 165 -16.17 16.76 -23.48
N PRO A 166 -17.39 17.10 -23.03
CA PRO A 166 -18.54 17.25 -23.93
C PRO A 166 -18.33 18.24 -25.09
N ASN A 167 -17.46 19.23 -24.91
CA ASN A 167 -17.10 20.24 -25.90
C ASN A 167 -15.80 19.95 -26.66
N GLY A 168 -15.21 18.74 -26.50
CA GLY A 168 -14.00 18.31 -27.20
C GLY A 168 -12.81 18.01 -26.28
N THR A 169 -11.67 17.69 -26.88
CA THR A 169 -10.43 17.37 -26.18
C THR A 169 -9.83 18.60 -25.51
N ASN A 170 -9.48 18.50 -24.24
CA ASN A 170 -8.91 19.59 -23.44
C ASN A 170 -7.80 19.07 -22.53
N ILE A 171 -6.83 19.94 -22.23
CA ILE A 171 -5.83 19.71 -21.19
C ILE A 171 -6.35 20.33 -19.88
N VAL A 172 -6.35 19.55 -18.81
CA VAL A 172 -6.96 19.91 -17.53
C VAL A 172 -5.99 19.64 -16.37
N PRO A 173 -6.17 20.28 -15.19
CA PRO A 173 -5.47 19.86 -13.99
C PRO A 173 -5.70 18.36 -13.74
N ASN A 174 -4.63 17.64 -13.47
CA ASN A 174 -4.69 16.19 -13.32
C ASN A 174 -5.26 15.81 -11.96
N PRO A 175 -6.45 15.17 -11.89
CA PRO A 175 -7.06 14.80 -10.60
C PRO A 175 -6.28 13.71 -9.86
N LEU A 176 -5.29 13.06 -10.49
CA LEU A 176 -4.38 12.10 -9.86
C LEU A 176 -3.11 12.75 -9.28
N PHE A 177 -2.84 14.01 -9.59
CA PHE A 177 -1.61 14.69 -9.17
C PHE A 177 -1.71 15.20 -7.73
N SER A 178 -2.82 15.85 -7.39
CA SER A 178 -3.10 16.36 -6.05
C SER A 178 -4.59 16.58 -5.85
N TYR A 179 -5.03 16.67 -4.59
CA TYR A 179 -6.32 17.23 -4.23
C TYR A 179 -6.14 18.68 -3.77
N THR A 180 -6.97 19.59 -4.25
CA THR A 180 -7.00 20.99 -3.80
C THR A 180 -8.20 21.19 -2.88
N PHE A 181 -7.99 21.79 -1.71
CA PHE A 181 -9.07 22.05 -0.74
C PHE A 181 -9.94 23.24 -1.18
N HIS A 182 -11.27 23.12 -1.09
CA HIS A 182 -12.23 24.16 -1.48
C HIS A 182 -13.49 24.18 -0.57
N PRO A 183 -13.56 25.04 0.45
CA PRO A 183 -12.56 26.05 0.82
C PRO A 183 -11.32 25.40 1.45
N PHE A 184 -10.19 26.09 1.32
CA PHE A 184 -9.04 25.82 2.17
C PHE A 184 -9.27 26.48 3.54
N ASN A 185 -9.48 25.68 4.59
CA ASN A 185 -9.73 26.19 5.94
C ASN A 185 -8.51 26.01 6.85
N GLN A 186 -7.79 27.11 7.06
CA GLN A 186 -6.58 27.15 7.90
C GLN A 186 -6.82 26.87 9.39
N ASN A 187 -8.07 27.00 9.87
CA ASN A 187 -8.36 27.04 11.31
C ASN A 187 -9.01 25.76 11.87
N ASN A 188 -9.56 24.86 11.04
CA ASN A 188 -10.39 23.74 11.53
C ASN A 188 -10.01 22.34 11.02
N GLU A 189 -9.13 22.19 10.03
CA GLU A 189 -8.96 20.91 9.31
C GLU A 189 -7.53 20.38 9.39
N LEU A 190 -6.55 21.28 9.43
CA LEU A 190 -5.12 21.00 9.53
C LEU A 190 -4.65 21.72 10.80
N VAL A 191 -4.05 21.02 11.77
CA VAL A 191 -3.82 21.61 13.11
C VAL A 191 -2.39 22.14 13.30
N ARG A 192 -1.49 21.84 12.36
CA ARG A 192 -0.08 22.22 12.47
C ARG A 192 0.50 22.61 11.11
N THR A 193 1.36 23.63 11.11
CA THR A 193 2.27 23.94 10.00
C THR A 193 3.19 22.74 9.75
N PRO A 194 3.53 22.41 8.49
CA PRO A 194 3.15 23.12 7.25
C PRO A 194 1.81 22.73 6.63
N TRP A 195 1.09 21.71 7.12
CA TRP A 195 -0.17 21.31 6.49
C TRP A 195 -1.20 22.46 6.44
N THR A 196 -1.27 23.31 7.45
CA THR A 196 -2.12 24.54 7.47
C THR A 196 -1.79 25.58 6.41
N THR A 197 -0.66 25.48 5.70
CA THR A 197 -0.23 26.45 4.68
C THR A 197 -0.43 25.94 3.26
N TRP A 198 -0.58 24.64 3.06
CA TRP A 198 -0.68 24.02 1.73
C TRP A 198 -2.14 23.89 1.27
N PRO A 199 -2.57 24.64 0.23
CA PRO A 199 -3.93 24.56 -0.29
C PRO A 199 -4.21 23.27 -1.07
N SER A 200 -3.21 22.42 -1.27
CA SER A 200 -3.32 21.16 -1.98
C SER A 200 -2.41 20.11 -1.37
N THR A 201 -2.75 18.84 -1.57
CA THR A 201 -1.90 17.74 -1.14
C THR A 201 -0.55 17.77 -1.86
N LEU A 202 0.51 17.50 -1.12
CA LEU A 202 1.88 17.49 -1.60
C LEU A 202 2.56 16.15 -1.28
N ARG A 203 3.43 15.72 -2.21
CA ARG A 203 4.28 14.53 -2.14
C ARG A 203 5.74 14.98 -2.19
N ASP A 204 6.52 14.63 -1.18
CA ASP A 204 7.88 15.16 -0.97
C ASP A 204 7.97 16.68 -1.19
N PRO A 205 7.32 17.49 -0.34
CA PRO A 205 7.22 18.94 -0.55
C PRO A 205 8.59 19.60 -0.65
N SER A 206 8.74 20.60 -1.52
CA SER A 206 10.01 21.32 -1.73
C SER A 206 10.44 22.22 -0.56
N SER A 207 9.49 22.63 0.29
CA SER A 207 9.66 23.49 1.45
C SER A 207 8.41 23.46 2.33
N ASN A 208 8.46 24.10 3.50
CA ASN A 208 7.31 24.27 4.41
C ASN A 208 6.48 25.53 4.12
N GLU A 209 6.78 26.20 3.01
CA GLU A 209 6.16 27.45 2.59
C GLU A 209 4.87 27.21 1.80
N ALA A 210 4.01 28.23 1.72
CA ALA A 210 2.73 28.14 1.01
C ALA A 210 2.88 27.90 -0.52
N ASN A 211 4.06 28.19 -1.09
CA ASN A 211 4.36 27.97 -2.51
C ASN A 211 5.08 26.64 -2.78
N ALA A 212 5.13 25.73 -1.81
CA ALA A 212 5.76 24.42 -1.98
C ALA A 212 5.12 23.62 -3.13
N ALA A 213 5.95 22.84 -3.82
CA ALA A 213 5.53 21.95 -4.89
C ALA A 213 5.90 20.50 -4.55
N SER A 214 5.18 19.54 -5.14
CA SER A 214 5.52 18.13 -5.03
C SER A 214 6.78 17.81 -5.84
N ARG A 215 7.73 17.07 -5.26
CA ARG A 215 8.94 16.58 -5.93
C ARG A 215 8.75 15.14 -6.38
N ASN A 216 7.79 14.93 -7.28
CA ASN A 216 7.44 13.59 -7.78
C ASN A 216 8.60 12.87 -8.47
N ASP A 217 9.60 13.59 -8.98
CA ASP A 217 10.84 13.03 -9.53
C ASP A 217 11.70 12.36 -8.47
N LEU A 218 11.77 12.93 -7.26
CA LEU A 218 12.47 12.33 -6.12
C LEU A 218 11.70 11.13 -5.56
N VAL A 219 10.38 11.25 -5.44
CA VAL A 219 9.51 10.12 -5.07
C VAL A 219 9.67 8.96 -6.05
N ALA A 220 9.60 9.23 -7.35
CA ALA A 220 9.78 8.21 -8.39
C ALA A 220 11.14 7.52 -8.28
N LEU A 221 12.22 8.30 -8.10
CA LEU A 221 13.55 7.76 -7.91
C LEU A 221 13.65 6.85 -6.69
N GLN A 222 13.15 7.29 -5.53
CA GLN A 222 13.22 6.51 -4.30
C GLN A 222 12.48 5.18 -4.45
N LEU A 223 11.29 5.21 -5.06
CA LEU A 223 10.51 4.02 -5.35
C LEU A 223 11.21 3.10 -6.37
N ASP A 224 11.85 3.64 -7.41
CA ASP A 224 12.62 2.85 -8.37
C ASP A 224 13.80 2.12 -7.71
N LYS A 225 14.51 2.83 -6.81
CA LYS A 225 15.66 2.29 -6.09
C LYS A 225 15.25 1.28 -5.03
N ASN A 226 14.13 1.49 -4.34
CA ASN A 226 13.62 0.56 -3.33
C ASN A 226 12.79 -0.59 -3.91
N ARG A 227 12.40 -0.55 -5.18
CA ARG A 227 11.54 -1.57 -5.81
C ARG A 227 12.04 -3.01 -5.63
N PRO A 228 13.34 -3.36 -5.78
CA PRO A 228 13.79 -4.74 -5.55
C PRO A 228 13.56 -5.23 -4.11
N ASN A 229 13.70 -4.33 -3.12
CA ASN A 229 13.37 -4.62 -1.74
C ASN A 229 11.87 -4.83 -1.56
N LEU A 230 11.04 -3.90 -2.05
CA LEU A 230 9.58 -3.99 -2.02
C LEU A 230 9.06 -5.28 -2.68
N GLN A 231 9.62 -5.65 -3.84
CA GLN A 231 9.30 -6.90 -4.54
C GLN A 231 9.57 -8.12 -3.64
N SER A 232 10.73 -8.15 -2.99
CA SER A 232 11.13 -9.26 -2.11
C SER A 232 10.24 -9.35 -0.86
N ARG A 233 9.91 -8.20 -0.28
CA ARG A 233 8.99 -8.09 0.87
C ARG A 233 7.60 -8.62 0.54
N VAL A 234 7.00 -8.13 -0.55
CA VAL A 234 5.70 -8.60 -1.06
C VAL A 234 5.74 -10.10 -1.36
N TYR A 235 6.79 -10.58 -2.03
CA TYR A 235 6.92 -12.00 -2.34
C TYR A 235 6.99 -12.86 -1.07
N ASN A 236 7.76 -12.46 -0.05
CA ASN A 236 7.86 -13.19 1.20
C ASN A 236 6.51 -13.24 1.95
N VAL A 237 5.77 -12.13 2.01
CA VAL A 237 4.45 -12.08 2.64
C VAL A 237 3.46 -13.02 1.93
N LEU A 238 3.44 -13.02 0.59
CA LEU A 238 2.51 -13.86 -0.18
C LEU A 238 2.92 -15.34 -0.24
N ALA A 239 4.21 -15.63 -0.32
CA ALA A 239 4.71 -16.97 -0.58
C ALA A 239 5.02 -17.78 0.70
N MET A 240 5.37 -17.10 1.81
CA MET A 240 5.99 -17.76 2.97
C MET A 240 5.27 -17.52 4.30
N GLN A 241 4.34 -16.57 4.39
CA GLN A 241 3.53 -16.35 5.60
C GLN A 241 2.10 -16.82 5.39
N HIS A 242 1.66 -17.76 6.24
CA HIS A 242 0.37 -18.44 6.12
C HIS A 242 -0.60 -18.12 7.28
N ASP A 243 -0.16 -17.32 8.25
CA ASP A 243 -0.95 -16.90 9.40
C ASP A 243 -1.41 -15.44 9.25
N TYR A 244 -2.73 -15.22 9.29
CA TYR A 244 -3.34 -13.91 9.24
C TYR A 244 -2.86 -13.02 10.39
N HIS A 245 -2.65 -13.60 11.57
CA HIS A 245 -2.15 -12.91 12.76
C HIS A 245 -0.86 -12.15 12.44
N ASN A 246 0.07 -12.78 11.72
CA ASN A 246 1.37 -12.22 11.38
C ASN A 246 1.33 -11.22 10.22
N ILE A 247 0.44 -11.42 9.23
CA ILE A 247 0.43 -10.58 8.02
C ILE A 247 -0.50 -9.36 8.12
N SER A 248 -1.41 -9.32 9.09
CA SER A 248 -2.47 -8.32 9.13
C SER A 248 -1.98 -6.93 9.54
N ASN A 249 -1.01 -6.85 10.45
CA ASN A 249 -0.53 -5.60 11.05
C ASN A 249 0.95 -5.69 11.43
N ASP A 250 1.56 -4.59 11.84
CA ASP A 250 2.99 -4.50 12.14
C ASP A 250 3.38 -4.79 13.61
N LEU A 251 2.44 -5.25 14.45
CA LEU A 251 2.72 -5.55 15.87
C LEU A 251 3.47 -6.87 16.07
N GLN A 252 3.46 -7.76 15.07
CA GLN A 252 4.12 -9.06 15.16
C GLN A 252 5.52 -9.03 14.54
N PRO A 253 6.50 -9.79 15.10
CA PRO A 253 7.83 -9.89 14.50
C PRO A 253 7.79 -10.34 13.03
N GLY A 254 8.59 -9.70 12.19
CA GLY A 254 8.65 -9.96 10.76
C GLY A 254 8.01 -8.86 9.92
N ASP A 255 7.66 -9.21 8.69
CA ASP A 255 7.03 -8.30 7.72
C ASP A 255 5.53 -8.60 7.61
N SER A 256 4.74 -7.59 7.26
CA SER A 256 3.27 -7.69 7.19
C SER A 256 2.71 -6.79 6.09
N LEU A 257 1.42 -6.95 5.77
CA LEU A 257 0.75 -6.07 4.81
C LEU A 257 0.84 -4.60 5.24
N GLU A 258 0.66 -4.32 6.53
CA GLU A 258 0.76 -2.96 7.09
C GLU A 258 2.20 -2.44 7.05
N SER A 259 3.20 -3.26 7.41
CA SER A 259 4.61 -2.82 7.38
C SER A 259 5.10 -2.45 5.97
N VAL A 260 4.68 -3.20 4.93
CA VAL A 260 5.03 -2.84 3.55
C VAL A 260 4.21 -1.64 3.07
N HIS A 261 2.95 -1.51 3.48
CA HIS A 261 2.11 -0.35 3.24
C HIS A 261 2.73 0.94 3.79
N ASP A 262 3.22 0.92 5.02
CA ASP A 262 3.80 2.07 5.72
C ASP A 262 5.01 2.64 4.98
N THR A 263 5.78 1.76 4.33
CA THR A 263 6.94 2.14 3.52
C THR A 263 6.54 2.97 2.30
N ILE A 264 5.38 2.69 1.69
CA ILE A 264 4.88 3.48 0.55
C ILE A 264 4.31 4.80 0.99
N HIS A 265 3.62 4.84 2.14
CA HIS A 265 3.18 6.08 2.75
C HIS A 265 4.36 7.03 3.00
N ASN A 266 5.45 6.53 3.60
CA ASN A 266 6.65 7.33 3.85
C ASN A 266 7.38 7.71 2.55
N ALA A 267 7.58 6.79 1.61
CA ALA A 267 8.28 7.08 0.36
C ALA A 267 7.56 8.11 -0.52
N VAL A 268 6.22 8.10 -0.53
CA VAL A 268 5.42 9.07 -1.30
C VAL A 268 5.26 10.39 -0.53
N GLY A 269 5.04 10.29 0.78
CA GLY A 269 4.83 11.45 1.62
C GLY A 269 6.11 12.25 1.79
N SER A 270 7.18 11.62 2.25
CA SER A 270 8.29 12.32 2.92
C SER A 270 7.67 13.28 3.94
N ASP A 271 7.94 14.59 3.96
CA ASP A 271 7.24 15.51 4.89
C ASP A 271 5.84 15.97 4.41
N GLY A 272 5.26 15.26 3.43
CA GLY A 272 4.00 15.59 2.77
C GLY A 272 2.76 14.96 3.39
N HIS A 273 1.67 14.88 2.62
CA HIS A 273 0.39 14.38 3.15
C HIS A 273 0.37 12.86 3.31
N MET A 274 1.00 12.12 2.39
CA MET A 274 0.99 10.64 2.39
C MET A 274 1.72 10.01 3.58
N SER A 275 2.64 10.69 4.26
CA SER A 275 3.37 10.17 5.43
C SER A 275 2.65 10.43 6.76
N MET A 276 1.48 11.07 6.71
CA MET A 276 0.71 11.45 7.88
C MET A 276 -0.65 10.76 7.87
N LEU A 277 -0.86 9.84 8.81
CA LEU A 277 -2.14 9.11 8.96
C LEU A 277 -3.37 10.03 8.95
N ALA A 278 -3.24 11.21 9.56
CA ALA A 278 -4.31 12.19 9.65
C ALA A 278 -4.75 12.78 8.30
N TYR A 279 -3.88 12.79 7.28
CA TYR A 279 -4.10 13.53 6.03
C TYR A 279 -3.89 12.71 4.76
N SER A 280 -3.32 11.52 4.85
CA SER A 280 -2.90 10.72 3.70
C SER A 280 -4.04 10.44 2.71
N ALA A 281 -5.24 10.16 3.20
CA ALA A 281 -6.42 9.87 2.38
C ALA A 281 -6.91 11.05 1.51
N PHE A 282 -6.46 12.29 1.76
CA PHE A 282 -6.73 13.40 0.86
C PHE A 282 -5.93 13.30 -0.44
N ASP A 283 -4.72 12.71 -0.44
CA ASP A 283 -3.93 12.59 -1.66
C ASP A 283 -4.55 11.53 -2.59
N PRO A 284 -4.81 11.82 -3.88
CA PRO A 284 -5.41 10.86 -4.80
C PRO A 284 -4.67 9.53 -4.94
N ILE A 285 -3.34 9.50 -4.70
CA ILE A 285 -2.55 8.26 -4.78
C ILE A 285 -2.83 7.30 -3.63
N PHE A 286 -3.38 7.77 -2.51
CA PHE A 286 -3.83 6.93 -1.40
C PHE A 286 -4.74 5.81 -1.87
N TRP A 287 -5.72 6.15 -2.71
CA TRP A 287 -6.72 5.21 -3.21
C TRP A 287 -6.10 4.15 -4.12
N LEU A 288 -5.15 4.54 -4.97
CA LEU A 288 -4.40 3.59 -5.81
C LEU A 288 -3.53 2.65 -4.98
N HIS A 289 -2.87 3.20 -3.95
CA HIS A 289 -2.03 2.46 -3.02
C HIS A 289 -2.84 1.43 -2.23
N HIS A 290 -3.91 1.86 -1.54
CA HIS A 290 -4.78 0.99 -0.74
C HIS A 290 -5.51 -0.05 -1.59
N THR A 291 -5.82 0.25 -2.85
CA THR A 291 -6.37 -0.75 -3.77
C THR A 291 -5.37 -1.88 -4.06
N ASN A 292 -4.06 -1.60 -4.09
CA ASN A 292 -3.03 -2.63 -4.19
C ASN A 292 -2.84 -3.40 -2.88
N VAL A 293 -3.00 -2.76 -1.73
CA VAL A 293 -2.98 -3.45 -0.42
C VAL A 293 -4.17 -4.42 -0.31
N ASP A 294 -5.37 -4.00 -0.70
CA ASP A 294 -6.54 -4.89 -0.76
C ASP A 294 -6.35 -6.02 -1.80
N ARG A 295 -5.65 -5.76 -2.91
CA ARG A 295 -5.25 -6.78 -3.89
C ARG A 295 -4.34 -7.83 -3.26
N MET A 296 -3.29 -7.39 -2.57
CA MET A 296 -2.37 -8.29 -1.86
C MET A 296 -3.12 -9.11 -0.81
N PHE A 297 -4.04 -8.50 -0.07
CA PHE A 297 -4.88 -9.22 0.88
C PHE A 297 -5.77 -10.26 0.19
N ALA A 298 -6.45 -9.91 -0.90
CA ALA A 298 -7.30 -10.85 -1.64
C ALA A 298 -6.50 -12.03 -2.24
N ILE A 299 -5.29 -11.78 -2.75
CA ILE A 299 -4.38 -12.83 -3.22
C ILE A 299 -3.97 -13.73 -2.05
N TRP A 300 -3.59 -13.14 -0.91
CA TRP A 300 -3.20 -13.89 0.28
C TRP A 300 -4.35 -14.75 0.83
N GLN A 301 -5.58 -14.23 0.84
CA GLN A 301 -6.77 -14.98 1.25
C GLN A 301 -7.03 -16.19 0.34
N ALA A 302 -6.80 -16.05 -0.97
CA ALA A 302 -6.94 -17.15 -1.92
C ALA A 302 -5.83 -18.22 -1.79
N LEU A 303 -4.63 -17.81 -1.37
CA LEU A 303 -3.53 -18.74 -1.03
C LEU A 303 -3.73 -19.42 0.33
N ASN A 304 -4.41 -18.76 1.26
CA ASN A 304 -4.57 -19.18 2.66
C ASN A 304 -6.06 -19.21 3.09
N PRO A 305 -6.93 -20.02 2.45
CA PRO A 305 -8.38 -19.95 2.64
C PRO A 305 -8.86 -20.29 4.06
N ASN A 306 -8.02 -20.91 4.88
CA ASN A 306 -8.35 -21.33 6.25
C ASN A 306 -7.83 -20.36 7.32
N SER A 307 -7.08 -19.33 6.95
CA SER A 307 -6.55 -18.34 7.90
C SER A 307 -7.23 -16.99 7.68
N PHE A 308 -7.71 -16.38 8.77
CA PHE A 308 -8.51 -15.15 8.73
C PHE A 308 -8.46 -14.44 10.07
N VAL A 309 -9.23 -13.34 10.20
CA VAL A 309 -9.28 -12.51 11.42
C VAL A 309 -9.62 -13.36 12.65
N THR A 310 -8.72 -13.37 13.62
CA THR A 310 -8.92 -13.92 14.96
C THR A 310 -8.95 -12.80 15.99
N SER A 311 -9.49 -13.07 17.18
CA SER A 311 -9.56 -12.11 18.28
C SER A 311 -8.18 -11.60 18.68
N MET A 312 -7.98 -10.27 18.68
CA MET A 312 -6.73 -9.61 19.06
C MET A 312 -7.02 -8.30 19.81
N SER A 313 -6.23 -8.00 20.84
CA SER A 313 -6.22 -6.68 21.49
C SER A 313 -5.47 -5.68 20.61
N ASN A 314 -6.14 -4.59 20.23
CA ASN A 314 -5.56 -3.54 19.41
C ASN A 314 -5.10 -2.39 20.32
N PRO A 315 -3.80 -2.05 20.34
CA PRO A 315 -3.25 -1.12 21.31
C PRO A 315 -3.64 0.34 21.06
N TYR A 316 -4.07 0.68 19.85
CA TYR A 316 -4.37 2.06 19.48
C TYR A 316 -5.88 2.33 19.47
N SER A 317 -6.25 3.45 20.08
CA SER A 317 -7.59 4.02 19.93
C SER A 317 -7.84 4.49 18.50
N THR A 318 -9.09 4.38 18.08
CA THR A 318 -9.67 4.98 16.87
C THR A 318 -10.86 5.86 17.27
N PHE A 319 -11.54 6.48 16.31
CA PHE A 319 -12.72 7.29 16.57
C PHE A 319 -13.83 6.54 17.32
N THR A 320 -13.97 5.23 17.11
CA THR A 320 -15.05 4.42 17.71
C THR A 320 -14.60 3.34 18.69
N PHE A 321 -13.29 3.19 18.89
CA PHE A 321 -12.73 2.16 19.78
C PHE A 321 -11.66 2.77 20.68
N GLY A 322 -11.71 2.47 21.97
CA GLY A 322 -10.63 2.80 22.90
C GLY A 322 -9.36 1.98 22.67
N SER A 323 -8.26 2.43 23.28
CA SER A 323 -7.01 1.67 23.33
C SER A 323 -7.20 0.33 24.06
N GLY A 324 -6.60 -0.74 23.54
CA GLY A 324 -6.74 -2.10 24.08
C GLY A 324 -8.05 -2.78 23.73
N PHE A 325 -8.86 -2.22 22.82
CA PHE A 325 -10.08 -2.84 22.35
C PHE A 325 -9.79 -4.18 21.66
N VAL A 326 -10.51 -5.23 22.04
CA VAL A 326 -10.38 -6.55 21.45
C VAL A 326 -11.29 -6.65 20.23
N ALA A 327 -10.70 -6.72 19.03
CA ALA A 327 -11.43 -6.89 17.79
C ALA A 327 -11.33 -8.33 17.28
N ASP A 328 -12.39 -8.78 16.62
CA ASP A 328 -12.52 -10.08 15.96
C ASP A 328 -13.21 -9.94 14.58
N GLU A 329 -13.49 -11.06 13.91
CA GLU A 329 -14.11 -11.03 12.57
C GLU A 329 -15.54 -10.44 12.53
N ASN A 330 -16.22 -10.33 13.67
CA ASN A 330 -17.59 -9.83 13.80
C ASN A 330 -17.65 -8.39 14.33
N THR A 331 -16.50 -7.81 14.65
CA THR A 331 -16.38 -6.42 15.03
C THR A 331 -16.87 -5.51 13.89
N SER A 332 -17.67 -4.51 14.24
CA SER A 332 -18.20 -3.53 13.30
C SER A 332 -17.06 -2.74 12.65
N LEU A 333 -17.00 -2.75 11.32
CA LEU A 333 -16.11 -1.91 10.53
C LEU A 333 -16.76 -0.53 10.35
N THR A 334 -16.76 0.24 11.43
CA THR A 334 -17.31 1.61 11.44
C THR A 334 -16.50 2.55 10.53
N PRO A 335 -17.14 3.52 9.88
CA PRO A 335 -18.57 3.87 9.94
C PRO A 335 -19.41 3.21 8.83
N PHE A 336 -18.97 2.10 8.25
CA PHE A 336 -19.53 1.58 6.99
C PHE A 336 -20.81 0.76 7.22
N HIS A 337 -21.97 1.37 6.99
CA HIS A 337 -23.25 0.68 6.99
C HIS A 337 -23.38 -0.23 5.77
N ARG A 338 -23.98 -1.41 5.96
CA ARG A 338 -24.24 -2.41 4.90
C ARG A 338 -25.68 -2.40 4.39
N ASP A 339 -26.58 -1.76 5.11
CA ASP A 339 -28.01 -1.66 4.78
C ASP A 339 -28.62 -0.38 5.36
N ASP A 340 -29.88 -0.12 5.05
CA ASP A 340 -30.61 1.08 5.48
C ASP A 340 -31.12 1.00 6.92
N SER A 341 -31.00 -0.17 7.56
CA SER A 341 -31.31 -0.37 8.98
C SER A 341 -30.21 0.11 9.92
N GLY A 342 -29.04 0.46 9.38
CA GLY A 342 -27.88 0.93 10.16
C GLY A 342 -26.98 -0.20 10.65
N LYS A 343 -27.06 -1.40 10.07
CA LYS A 343 -26.12 -2.47 10.40
C LYS A 343 -24.77 -2.20 9.75
N PHE A 344 -23.68 -2.47 10.46
CA PHE A 344 -22.32 -2.31 9.93
C PHE A 344 -21.83 -3.54 9.17
N TRP A 345 -20.91 -3.30 8.24
CA TRP A 345 -20.00 -4.32 7.73
C TRP A 345 -19.11 -4.87 8.85
N THR A 346 -18.64 -6.10 8.67
CA THR A 346 -17.69 -6.81 9.56
C THR A 346 -16.65 -7.50 8.70
N SER A 347 -15.49 -7.89 9.24
CA SER A 347 -14.49 -8.62 8.46
C SER A 347 -15.06 -9.92 7.88
N ALA A 348 -15.90 -10.63 8.63
CA ALA A 348 -16.59 -11.84 8.15
C ALA A 348 -17.48 -11.55 6.92
N THR A 349 -18.18 -10.42 6.92
CA THR A 349 -19.14 -10.07 5.86
C THR A 349 -18.50 -9.37 4.66
N THR A 350 -17.26 -8.86 4.80
CA THR A 350 -16.44 -8.30 3.71
C THR A 350 -15.31 -9.22 3.26
N ARG A 351 -15.32 -10.48 3.73
CA ARG A 351 -14.26 -11.45 3.44
C ARG A 351 -14.01 -11.66 1.95
N SER A 352 -15.06 -11.65 1.12
CA SER A 352 -14.93 -11.72 -0.34
C SER A 352 -15.07 -10.32 -0.96
N PRO A 353 -14.12 -9.86 -1.80
CA PRO A 353 -14.26 -8.60 -2.54
C PRO A 353 -15.45 -8.60 -3.51
N SER A 354 -15.91 -9.77 -3.96
CA SER A 354 -17.03 -9.89 -4.90
C SER A 354 -18.35 -9.35 -4.35
N ILE A 355 -18.50 -9.23 -3.03
CA ILE A 355 -19.70 -8.65 -2.40
C ILE A 355 -19.92 -7.20 -2.83
N PHE A 356 -18.83 -6.47 -3.13
CA PHE A 356 -18.84 -5.10 -3.62
C PHE A 356 -18.77 -5.02 -5.15
N GLY A 357 -18.80 -6.16 -5.83
CA GLY A 357 -18.81 -6.26 -7.29
C GLY A 357 -17.45 -6.11 -7.94
N TYR A 358 -16.35 -6.41 -7.24
CA TYR A 358 -15.02 -6.40 -7.84
C TYR A 358 -14.20 -7.65 -7.55
N THR A 359 -13.13 -7.81 -8.32
CA THR A 359 -12.09 -8.82 -8.13
C THR A 359 -10.75 -8.26 -8.61
N TYR A 360 -9.74 -9.12 -8.77
CA TYR A 360 -8.42 -8.77 -9.27
C TYR A 360 -8.00 -9.69 -10.43
N PRO A 361 -7.19 -9.20 -11.39
CA PRO A 361 -6.74 -10.01 -12.52
C PRO A 361 -6.14 -11.36 -12.12
N GLU A 362 -5.43 -11.40 -10.99
CA GLU A 362 -4.79 -12.60 -10.45
C GLU A 362 -5.80 -13.67 -10.00
N LEU A 363 -7.04 -13.28 -9.69
CA LEU A 363 -8.07 -14.18 -9.18
C LEU A 363 -9.09 -14.60 -10.24
N VAL A 364 -9.15 -13.89 -11.37
CA VAL A 364 -10.11 -14.21 -12.44
C VAL A 364 -9.80 -15.59 -13.04
N GLY A 365 -10.86 -16.37 -13.26
CA GLY A 365 -10.78 -17.70 -13.86
C GLY A 365 -10.23 -18.79 -12.94
N LEU A 366 -9.88 -18.47 -11.68
CA LEU A 366 -9.54 -19.49 -10.69
C LEU A 366 -10.82 -20.15 -10.16
N SER A 367 -10.79 -21.47 -10.04
CA SER A 367 -11.79 -22.23 -9.27
C SER A 367 -11.24 -22.54 -7.88
N GLY A 368 -12.10 -22.88 -6.92
CA GLY A 368 -11.76 -22.87 -5.47
C GLY A 368 -10.42 -23.50 -5.06
N ASN A 369 -9.96 -24.55 -5.74
CA ASN A 369 -8.72 -25.27 -5.41
C ASN A 369 -7.55 -24.99 -6.38
N ASP A 370 -7.66 -24.03 -7.29
CA ASP A 370 -6.61 -23.71 -8.28
C ASP A 370 -5.47 -22.85 -7.70
N THR A 371 -4.89 -23.33 -6.60
CA THR A 371 -3.77 -22.67 -5.93
C THR A 371 -2.52 -22.70 -6.80
N SER A 372 -2.29 -23.77 -7.56
CA SER A 372 -1.11 -23.90 -8.45
C SER A 372 -1.03 -22.82 -9.52
N SER A 373 -2.17 -22.47 -10.15
CA SER A 373 -2.19 -21.35 -11.08
C SER A 373 -1.90 -20.05 -10.35
N LEU A 374 -2.55 -19.77 -9.21
CA LEU A 374 -2.31 -18.56 -8.44
C LEU A 374 -0.84 -18.40 -8.02
N VAL A 375 -0.21 -19.49 -7.58
CA VAL A 375 1.24 -19.52 -7.26
C VAL A 375 2.06 -19.12 -8.47
N ALA A 376 1.78 -19.67 -9.66
CA ALA A 376 2.46 -19.28 -10.89
C ALA A 376 2.25 -17.80 -11.25
N ARG A 377 1.05 -17.25 -10.96
CA ARG A 377 0.75 -15.82 -11.13
C ARG A 377 1.61 -14.96 -10.21
N VAL A 378 1.73 -15.33 -8.93
CA VAL A 378 2.56 -14.61 -7.94
C VAL A 378 4.06 -14.71 -8.29
N ASN A 379 4.53 -15.91 -8.65
CA ASN A 379 5.92 -16.13 -9.06
C ASN A 379 6.31 -15.29 -10.29
N ALA A 380 5.39 -15.13 -11.25
CA ALA A 380 5.62 -14.30 -12.44
C ALA A 380 5.69 -12.79 -12.12
N LEU A 381 5.00 -12.34 -11.06
CA LEU A 381 4.93 -10.94 -10.66
C LEU A 381 6.08 -10.52 -9.72
N TYR A 382 6.42 -11.38 -8.75
CA TYR A 382 7.32 -11.00 -7.65
C TYR A 382 8.45 -12.01 -7.38
N GLY A 383 8.41 -13.19 -8.01
CA GLY A 383 9.47 -14.18 -7.86
C GLY A 383 10.81 -13.70 -8.47
N PRO A 384 11.90 -14.48 -8.29
CA PRO A 384 13.25 -14.09 -8.73
C PRO A 384 13.36 -13.76 -10.23
N ASN A 385 12.50 -14.35 -11.05
CA ASN A 385 12.44 -14.15 -12.50
C ASN A 385 11.26 -13.28 -12.95
N ALA A 386 10.74 -12.43 -12.05
CA ALA A 386 9.63 -11.54 -12.36
C ALA A 386 9.92 -10.68 -13.60
N THR A 387 8.89 -10.51 -14.43
CA THR A 387 8.94 -9.65 -15.62
C THR A 387 7.82 -8.63 -15.56
N PRO A 388 7.85 -7.57 -16.39
CA PRO A 388 6.78 -6.58 -16.37
C PRO A 388 5.40 -7.19 -16.58
N GLN A 389 4.42 -6.73 -15.80
CA GLN A 389 3.03 -7.18 -15.91
C GLN A 389 2.50 -6.90 -17.34
N LYS A 390 1.88 -7.90 -17.95
CA LYS A 390 1.19 -7.78 -19.26
C LYS A 390 -0.24 -8.31 -19.24
N ARG A 391 -0.86 -8.38 -18.05
CA ARG A 391 -2.21 -8.93 -17.88
C ARG A 391 -3.25 -7.84 -18.00
N GLY A 392 -4.10 -7.99 -19.01
CA GLY A 392 -5.30 -7.18 -19.20
C GLY A 392 -6.55 -8.07 -19.26
N VAL A 393 -7.71 -7.44 -19.43
CA VAL A 393 -9.00 -8.14 -19.55
C VAL A 393 -9.69 -7.60 -20.80
N GLU A 394 -10.21 -8.49 -21.66
CA GLU A 394 -11.02 -8.08 -22.83
C GLU A 394 -12.37 -7.50 -22.41
N ALA A 395 -13.04 -6.83 -23.35
CA ALA A 395 -14.38 -6.26 -23.15
C ALA A 395 -15.44 -7.31 -22.71
N GLU A 396 -15.19 -8.61 -22.90
CA GLU A 396 -16.05 -9.73 -22.48
C GLU A 396 -15.64 -10.36 -21.15
N GLY A 397 -14.67 -9.79 -20.41
CA GLY A 397 -14.24 -10.31 -19.12
C GLY A 397 -13.25 -11.49 -19.19
N LYS A 398 -12.78 -11.87 -20.38
CA LYS A 398 -11.71 -12.86 -20.54
C LYS A 398 -10.35 -12.24 -20.19
N LEU A 399 -9.61 -12.91 -19.31
CA LEU A 399 -8.22 -12.57 -19.04
C LEU A 399 -7.38 -12.76 -20.31
N ILE A 400 -6.58 -11.76 -20.65
CA ILE A 400 -5.48 -11.95 -21.59
C ILE A 400 -4.20 -11.98 -20.77
N ASP A 401 -3.59 -13.16 -20.71
CA ASP A 401 -2.21 -13.28 -20.27
C ASP A 401 -1.28 -13.12 -21.48
N ARG A 402 -0.65 -11.94 -21.63
CA ARG A 402 0.38 -11.70 -22.65
C ARG A 402 1.79 -11.98 -22.12
N SER A 403 1.93 -12.55 -20.93
CA SER A 403 3.22 -13.03 -20.43
C SER A 403 3.56 -14.34 -21.15
N SER A 404 4.63 -14.33 -21.94
CA SER A 404 5.26 -15.57 -22.38
C SER A 404 6.00 -16.14 -21.18
N LEU A 405 5.41 -17.09 -20.46
CA LEU A 405 6.15 -17.92 -19.52
C LEU A 405 7.15 -18.73 -20.34
N THR A 406 8.41 -18.29 -20.41
CA THR A 406 9.47 -19.14 -20.94
C THR A 406 9.82 -20.17 -19.86
N PRO A 407 9.60 -21.48 -20.07
CA PRO A 407 9.98 -22.52 -19.11
C PRO A 407 11.50 -22.51 -18.83
N ARG A 408 12.30 -21.92 -19.74
CA ARG A 408 13.75 -21.77 -19.62
C ARG A 408 14.23 -20.77 -18.57
N GLY A 409 13.34 -19.99 -17.93
CA GLY A 409 13.69 -19.17 -16.77
C GLY A 409 13.85 -19.97 -15.47
N ILE A 410 13.36 -21.21 -15.43
CA ILE A 410 13.39 -22.09 -14.25
C ILE A 410 14.77 -22.78 -14.10
N ALA A 411 15.62 -22.72 -15.13
CA ALA A 411 16.92 -23.40 -15.18
C ALA A 411 18.13 -22.43 -15.29
N GLY A 412 17.98 -21.15 -14.93
CA GLY A 412 19.08 -20.20 -15.09
C GLY A 412 18.81 -18.78 -14.59
N ALA A 413 18.56 -18.62 -13.28
CA ALA A 413 19.26 -17.53 -12.59
C ALA A 413 20.74 -17.95 -12.54
N PRO A 414 21.71 -17.07 -12.81
CA PRO A 414 23.12 -17.43 -12.71
C PRO A 414 23.40 -17.89 -11.27
N ASN A 415 23.46 -19.21 -11.05
CA ASN A 415 23.79 -19.92 -9.82
C ASN A 415 23.29 -19.27 -8.52
N PHE A 416 22.05 -19.56 -8.12
CA PHE A 416 21.68 -19.53 -6.69
C PHE A 416 21.25 -20.92 -6.27
N SER A 417 21.70 -21.36 -5.10
CA SER A 417 21.25 -22.64 -4.55
C SER A 417 19.80 -22.55 -4.08
N GLY A 418 19.29 -21.34 -3.79
CA GLY A 418 17.98 -21.14 -3.17
C GLY A 418 17.86 -21.86 -1.83
N GLU A 419 19.00 -22.17 -1.20
CA GLU A 419 19.06 -23.01 -0.01
C GLU A 419 18.90 -22.21 1.27
N ARG A 420 19.02 -20.87 1.24
CA ARG A 420 18.99 -20.01 2.43
C ARG A 420 18.36 -18.67 2.15
N GLN A 421 17.69 -18.14 3.16
CA GLN A 421 17.11 -16.79 3.15
C GLN A 421 17.67 -15.99 4.32
N TYR A 422 17.93 -14.70 4.09
CA TYR A 422 18.40 -13.74 5.08
C TYR A 422 17.53 -12.49 5.07
N ILE A 423 17.14 -12.03 6.27
CA ILE A 423 16.29 -10.85 6.46
C ILE A 423 16.88 -10.02 7.59
N ALA A 424 17.08 -8.72 7.37
CA ALA A 424 17.24 -7.78 8.46
C ALA A 424 15.87 -7.50 9.07
N ASN A 425 15.61 -8.06 10.26
CA ASN A 425 14.39 -7.87 11.03
C ASN A 425 14.54 -6.65 11.92
N ILE A 426 13.55 -5.76 11.88
CA ILE A 426 13.55 -4.48 12.59
C ILE A 426 12.42 -4.52 13.62
N LYS A 427 12.71 -4.03 14.82
CA LYS A 427 11.75 -3.79 15.89
C LYS A 427 12.00 -2.42 16.49
N VAL A 428 10.96 -1.65 16.77
CA VAL A 428 11.08 -0.29 17.30
C VAL A 428 9.79 0.15 17.97
N HIS A 429 9.84 1.11 18.89
CA HIS A 429 8.61 1.77 19.32
C HIS A 429 8.26 2.90 18.35
N LYS A 430 7.42 2.64 17.34
CA LYS A 430 7.21 3.62 16.25
C LYS A 430 6.58 4.94 16.69
N PHE A 431 5.82 4.94 17.79
CA PHE A 431 5.26 6.16 18.39
C PHE A 431 6.15 6.76 19.50
N GLY A 432 7.30 6.16 19.79
CA GLY A 432 8.31 6.74 20.68
C GLY A 432 9.14 7.86 20.03
N LEU A 433 8.97 8.09 18.73
CA LEU A 433 9.56 9.19 17.97
C LEU A 433 8.45 10.13 17.48
N ASP A 434 8.73 11.44 17.44
CA ASP A 434 7.76 12.43 16.93
C ASP A 434 7.68 12.35 15.39
N GLY A 435 6.65 11.67 14.88
CA GLY A 435 6.39 11.53 13.45
C GLY A 435 7.00 10.29 12.81
N SER A 436 6.66 10.09 11.54
CA SER A 436 7.04 8.92 10.76
C SER A 436 8.54 8.91 10.46
N PHE A 437 9.11 7.72 10.31
CA PHE A 437 10.53 7.57 9.99
C PHE A 437 10.79 6.29 9.21
N ASP A 438 11.96 6.22 8.63
CA ASP A 438 12.44 5.16 7.76
C ASP A 438 13.72 4.55 8.32
N VAL A 439 13.85 3.23 8.22
CA VAL A 439 15.08 2.49 8.56
C VAL A 439 15.72 2.04 7.26
N TYR A 440 16.81 2.70 6.89
CA TYR A 440 17.61 2.40 5.71
C TYR A 440 18.65 1.33 6.03
N VAL A 441 18.77 0.34 5.17
CA VAL A 441 19.74 -0.75 5.31
C VAL A 441 20.69 -0.78 4.12
N PHE A 442 21.98 -0.91 4.44
CA PHE A 442 23.08 -0.89 3.48
C PHE A 442 23.99 -2.10 3.66
N LEU A 443 24.61 -2.54 2.58
CA LEU A 443 25.58 -3.63 2.55
C LEU A 443 26.84 -3.17 1.80
N GLY A 444 27.94 -3.02 2.53
CA GLY A 444 29.24 -2.58 2.02
C GLY A 444 29.68 -1.26 2.66
N ASP A 445 30.03 -0.29 1.82
CA ASP A 445 30.52 1.01 2.27
C ASP A 445 29.52 1.74 3.16
N LYS A 446 30.06 2.50 4.13
CA LYS A 446 29.25 3.34 5.01
C LYS A 446 28.54 4.40 4.17
N PRO A 447 27.25 4.66 4.43
CA PRO A 447 26.54 5.66 3.67
C PRO A 447 27.10 7.06 3.92
N GLY A 448 26.99 7.92 2.91
CA GLY A 448 27.41 9.31 2.98
C GLY A 448 26.59 10.14 3.97
N PRO A 449 26.96 11.40 4.23
CA PRO A 449 26.28 12.25 5.19
C PRO A 449 24.99 12.91 4.66
N ASP A 450 24.64 12.75 3.37
CA ASP A 450 23.43 13.32 2.76
C ASP A 450 22.34 12.25 2.61
N PRO A 451 21.28 12.27 3.45
CA PRO A 451 20.22 11.29 3.36
C PRO A 451 19.48 11.26 2.03
N ARG A 452 19.48 12.37 1.28
CA ARG A 452 18.82 12.46 -0.04
C ARG A 452 19.55 11.65 -1.11
N ALA A 453 20.83 11.34 -0.89
CA ALA A 453 21.65 10.56 -1.80
C ALA A 453 21.60 9.04 -1.50
N TRP A 454 21.22 8.64 -0.29
CA TRP A 454 21.34 7.25 0.19
C TRP A 454 20.72 6.22 -0.75
N ALA A 455 19.49 6.46 -1.25
CA ALA A 455 18.84 5.52 -2.18
C ALA A 455 19.61 5.30 -3.50
N ARG A 456 20.52 6.22 -3.86
CA ARG A 456 21.37 6.11 -5.07
C ARG A 456 22.71 5.42 -4.80
N GLU A 457 23.08 5.24 -3.54
CA GLU A 457 24.36 4.65 -3.18
C GLU A 457 24.43 3.17 -3.55
N ALA A 458 25.61 2.70 -3.95
CA ALA A 458 25.80 1.32 -4.38
C ALA A 458 25.59 0.32 -3.23
N SER A 459 25.77 0.75 -1.98
CA SER A 459 25.55 -0.07 -0.80
C SER A 459 24.08 -0.15 -0.38
N PHE A 460 23.18 0.70 -0.91
CA PHE A 460 21.77 0.69 -0.52
C PHE A 460 21.06 -0.61 -0.92
N ILE A 461 20.42 -1.26 0.05
CA ILE A 461 19.70 -2.53 -0.16
C ILE A 461 18.18 -2.32 -0.11
N GLY A 462 17.71 -1.50 0.81
CA GLY A 462 16.29 -1.22 0.95
C GLY A 462 15.96 -0.38 2.17
N VAL A 463 14.70 0.00 2.26
CA VAL A 463 14.16 0.79 3.37
C VAL A 463 12.86 0.18 3.88
N ASN A 464 12.71 0.19 5.21
CA ASN A 464 11.45 -0.09 5.89
C ASN A 464 10.89 1.20 6.51
N GLY A 465 9.68 1.60 6.14
CA GLY A 465 8.99 2.73 6.76
C GLY A 465 8.20 2.34 8.00
N MET A 466 8.20 3.23 8.98
CA MET A 466 7.39 3.20 10.19
C MET A 466 6.43 4.39 10.14
N LEU A 467 5.18 4.13 9.75
CA LEU A 467 4.16 5.17 9.66
C LEU A 467 3.62 5.45 11.06
N SER A 468 3.77 6.69 11.51
CA SER A 468 3.33 7.12 12.82
C SER A 468 2.54 8.43 12.73
N GLN A 469 2.36 9.08 13.87
CA GLN A 469 1.67 10.36 13.97
C GLN A 469 2.50 11.29 14.84
N SER A 470 2.65 12.55 14.44
CA SER A 470 3.29 13.57 15.26
C SER A 470 2.40 14.04 16.41
N GLY A 471 3.03 14.46 17.51
CA GLY A 471 2.34 15.07 18.66
C GLY A 471 1.47 14.10 19.47
N ILE A 472 1.86 12.82 19.54
CA ILE A 472 1.24 11.85 20.44
C ILE A 472 1.58 12.23 21.89
N THR A 473 0.55 12.26 22.74
CA THR A 473 0.68 12.47 24.20
C THR A 473 0.28 11.22 24.99
N ASP A 474 0.08 10.10 24.29
CA ASP A 474 -0.40 8.84 24.85
C ASP A 474 0.79 7.90 25.12
N ALA A 475 1.25 7.91 26.38
CA ALA A 475 2.37 7.09 26.83
C ALA A 475 2.15 5.58 26.61
N ALA A 476 0.90 5.11 26.49
CA ALA A 476 0.62 3.71 26.18
C ALA A 476 1.01 3.36 24.74
N LYS A 477 0.93 4.32 23.80
CA LYS A 477 1.36 4.14 22.39
C LYS A 477 2.87 4.16 22.25
N GLU A 478 3.55 4.99 23.03
CA GLU A 478 5.02 5.20 22.98
C GLU A 478 5.83 3.93 23.30
N SER A 479 5.23 2.93 23.95
CA SER A 479 5.88 1.67 24.31
C SER A 479 5.46 0.49 23.42
N GLN A 480 4.58 0.70 22.44
CA GLN A 480 4.14 -0.37 21.54
C GLN A 480 5.21 -0.68 20.49
N GLU A 481 5.54 -1.95 20.37
CA GLU A 481 6.46 -2.45 19.36
C GLU A 481 5.79 -2.44 17.97
N ALA A 482 6.55 -1.99 16.99
CA ALA A 482 6.27 -2.10 15.58
C ALA A 482 7.44 -2.81 14.90
N ASN A 483 7.13 -3.57 13.87
CA ASN A 483 8.07 -4.49 13.23
C ASN A 483 8.11 -4.26 11.72
N GLY A 484 9.24 -4.63 11.14
CA GLY A 484 9.42 -4.60 9.70
C GLY A 484 10.65 -5.36 9.27
N ALA A 485 10.90 -5.34 7.97
CA ALA A 485 11.94 -6.18 7.39
C ALA A 485 12.60 -5.56 6.16
N VAL A 486 13.89 -5.85 6.00
CA VAL A 486 14.62 -5.66 4.74
C VAL A 486 15.24 -7.01 4.34
N PRO A 487 14.70 -7.68 3.31
CA PRO A 487 15.32 -8.88 2.77
C PRO A 487 16.74 -8.62 2.26
N LEU A 488 17.69 -9.47 2.66
CA LEU A 488 19.12 -9.34 2.33
C LEU A 488 19.58 -10.38 1.29
N THR A 489 18.82 -11.45 1.09
CA THR A 489 19.22 -12.62 0.28
C THR A 489 19.74 -12.24 -1.11
N ALA A 490 18.97 -11.47 -1.87
CA ALA A 490 19.34 -11.10 -3.25
C ALA A 490 20.64 -10.27 -3.31
N ALA A 491 20.88 -9.43 -2.29
CA ALA A 491 22.09 -8.63 -2.17
C ALA A 491 23.30 -9.50 -1.81
N LEU A 492 23.16 -10.41 -0.84
CA LEU A 492 24.21 -11.36 -0.46
C LEU A 492 24.58 -12.30 -1.62
N GLU A 493 23.58 -12.81 -2.32
CA GLU A 493 23.78 -13.58 -3.54
C GLU A 493 24.53 -12.78 -4.61
N ALA A 494 24.31 -11.46 -4.71
CA ALA A 494 25.06 -10.61 -5.61
C ALA A 494 26.53 -10.48 -5.21
N GLN A 495 26.82 -10.47 -3.91
CA GLN A 495 28.20 -10.51 -3.40
C GLN A 495 28.89 -11.86 -3.67
N VAL A 496 28.14 -12.97 -3.65
CA VAL A 496 28.67 -14.27 -4.09
C VAL A 496 29.02 -14.24 -5.58
N ARG A 497 28.12 -13.72 -6.43
CA ARG A 497 28.37 -13.62 -7.88
C ARG A 497 29.55 -12.72 -8.24
N SER A 498 29.76 -11.64 -7.49
CA SER A 498 30.88 -10.73 -7.70
C SER A 498 32.21 -11.24 -7.12
N GLY A 499 32.19 -12.37 -6.40
CA GLY A 499 33.36 -12.93 -5.71
C GLY A 499 33.75 -12.20 -4.42
N GLN A 500 32.88 -11.31 -3.92
CA GLN A 500 33.08 -10.58 -2.66
C GLN A 500 32.66 -11.40 -1.42
N LEU A 501 31.87 -12.46 -1.62
CA LEU A 501 31.44 -13.40 -0.59
C LEU A 501 31.67 -14.83 -1.08
N GLU A 502 32.27 -15.70 -0.26
CA GLU A 502 32.62 -17.06 -0.69
C GLU A 502 31.37 -17.94 -0.92
N SER A 503 30.38 -17.86 -0.02
CA SER A 503 29.15 -18.64 -0.12
C SER A 503 28.00 -17.99 0.67
N ILE A 504 26.79 -18.54 0.52
CA ILE A 504 25.59 -18.07 1.22
C ILE A 504 25.34 -18.80 2.56
N LYS A 505 26.31 -19.59 3.03
CA LYS A 505 26.23 -20.29 4.33
C LYS A 505 26.35 -19.30 5.50
N GLU A 506 25.69 -19.62 6.60
CA GLU A 506 25.57 -18.75 7.77
C GLU A 506 26.91 -18.43 8.43
N ASP A 507 27.83 -19.39 8.43
CA ASP A 507 29.19 -19.27 9.00
C ASP A 507 30.08 -18.31 8.19
N VAL A 508 29.79 -18.16 6.89
CA VAL A 508 30.43 -17.19 5.99
C VAL A 508 29.71 -15.84 6.01
N VAL A 509 28.37 -15.85 5.97
CA VAL A 509 27.53 -14.65 5.92
C VAL A 509 27.62 -13.85 7.22
N GLY A 510 27.65 -14.50 8.39
CA GLY A 510 27.69 -13.83 9.70
C GLY A 510 28.86 -12.86 9.84
N PRO A 511 30.12 -13.33 9.72
CA PRO A 511 31.30 -12.46 9.76
C PRO A 511 31.30 -11.38 8.68
N TYR A 512 30.80 -11.68 7.48
CA TYR A 512 30.69 -10.69 6.40
C TYR A 512 29.71 -9.56 6.75
N LEU A 513 28.52 -9.89 7.23
CA LEU A 513 27.52 -8.91 7.65
C LEU A 513 28.01 -8.09 8.83
N LYS A 514 28.71 -8.69 9.80
CA LYS A 514 29.33 -7.95 10.91
C LYS A 514 30.21 -6.80 10.42
N GLN A 515 30.92 -7.01 9.32
CA GLN A 515 31.83 -6.04 8.74
C GLN A 515 31.16 -5.08 7.75
N ASN A 516 30.05 -5.46 7.12
CA ASN A 516 29.51 -4.73 5.95
C ASN A 516 28.04 -4.29 6.08
N LEU A 517 27.26 -4.87 6.99
CA LEU A 517 25.88 -4.46 7.23
C LEU A 517 25.87 -3.15 8.01
N ARG A 518 25.09 -2.17 7.53
CA ARG A 518 24.91 -0.87 8.17
C ARG A 518 23.44 -0.48 8.11
N TRP A 519 23.02 0.35 9.05
CA TRP A 519 21.70 0.96 9.05
C TRP A 519 21.73 2.42 9.49
N ARG A 520 20.69 3.14 9.09
CA ARG A 520 20.41 4.54 9.45
C ARG A 520 18.92 4.73 9.68
N ILE A 521 18.56 5.68 10.54
CA ILE A 521 17.17 6.03 10.82
C ILE A 521 16.97 7.48 10.37
N LEU A 522 15.97 7.72 9.53
CA LEU A 522 15.67 9.03 8.96
C LEU A 522 14.20 9.36 9.16
N LYS A 523 13.89 10.45 9.85
CA LYS A 523 12.52 10.96 9.92
C LYS A 523 12.07 11.45 8.55
N THR A 524 10.77 11.45 8.32
CA THR A 524 10.22 11.90 7.04
C THR A 524 10.41 13.40 6.78
N ASP A 525 10.74 14.19 7.80
CA ASP A 525 11.15 15.60 7.68
C ASP A 525 12.63 15.78 7.25
N GLY A 526 13.38 14.67 7.13
CA GLY A 526 14.79 14.64 6.72
C GLY A 526 15.79 14.68 7.88
N GLU A 527 15.34 14.67 9.13
CA GLU A 527 16.22 14.57 10.30
C GLU A 527 16.74 13.14 10.50
N GLU A 528 18.07 12.96 10.47
CA GLU A 528 18.69 11.68 10.82
C GLU A 528 18.69 11.48 12.34
N ILE A 529 18.19 10.33 12.79
CA ILE A 529 18.18 9.94 14.20
C ILE A 529 19.34 8.99 14.48
N ALA A 530 20.14 9.30 15.50
CA ALA A 530 21.11 8.35 16.04
C ALA A 530 20.38 7.13 16.61
N VAL A 531 20.83 5.92 16.28
CA VAL A 531 20.16 4.66 16.66
C VAL A 531 19.88 4.56 18.18
N ASN A 532 20.81 5.01 19.02
CA ASN A 532 20.65 4.99 20.48
C ASN A 532 19.53 5.93 21.00
N ASN A 533 19.06 6.85 20.16
CA ASN A 533 17.97 7.77 20.47
C ASN A 533 16.61 7.28 19.92
N ALA A 534 16.57 6.12 19.24
CA ALA A 534 15.33 5.50 18.77
C ALA A 534 14.81 4.50 19.82
N PRO A 535 13.69 4.79 20.53
CA PRO A 535 13.22 3.95 21.61
C PRO A 535 12.85 2.54 21.15
N GLY A 536 13.31 1.54 21.89
CA GLY A 536 13.05 0.13 21.60
C GLY A 536 13.68 -0.39 20.31
N PHE A 537 14.51 0.41 19.62
CA PHE A 537 15.09 0.01 18.34
C PHE A 537 16.02 -1.19 18.49
N GLN A 538 15.71 -2.23 17.73
CA GLN A 538 16.52 -3.42 17.56
C GLN A 538 16.52 -3.83 16.08
N ILE A 539 17.69 -4.22 15.58
CA ILE A 539 17.83 -4.84 14.27
C ILE A 539 18.64 -6.12 14.41
N SER A 540 18.09 -7.21 13.91
CA SER A 540 18.72 -8.52 13.92
C SER A 540 18.69 -9.12 12.53
N VAL A 541 19.62 -10.03 12.23
CA VAL A 541 19.58 -10.79 10.97
C VAL A 541 18.97 -12.15 11.25
N LEU A 542 17.82 -12.42 10.66
CA LEU A 542 17.19 -13.73 10.65
C LEU A 542 17.65 -14.51 9.43
N TRP A 543 17.85 -15.81 9.61
CA TRP A 543 18.11 -16.71 8.50
C TRP A 543 17.39 -18.05 8.64
N ALA A 544 17.08 -18.68 7.53
CA ALA A 544 16.56 -20.04 7.50
C ALA A 544 17.06 -20.80 6.27
N GLU A 545 17.09 -22.12 6.37
CA GLU A 545 17.26 -22.96 5.17
C GLU A 545 15.97 -22.96 4.36
N VAL A 546 16.11 -23.03 3.04
CA VAL A 546 15.03 -22.98 2.07
C VAL A 546 15.12 -24.21 1.17
N GLN A 547 13.98 -24.81 0.90
CA GLN A 547 13.80 -25.69 -0.24
C GLN A 547 13.35 -24.84 -1.42
N PRO A 548 14.13 -24.74 -2.51
CA PRO A 548 13.72 -24.03 -3.71
C PRO A 548 12.41 -24.57 -4.27
N ALA A 549 11.66 -23.71 -4.96
CA ALA A 549 10.50 -24.15 -5.73
C ALA A 549 10.92 -25.15 -6.84
N ALA A 550 10.23 -26.28 -6.94
CA ALA A 550 10.53 -27.29 -7.96
C ALA A 550 9.94 -26.93 -9.34
N SER A 551 8.96 -26.01 -9.38
CA SER A 551 8.24 -25.60 -10.59
C SER A 551 7.73 -24.16 -10.47
N THR A 552 7.25 -23.59 -11.58
CA THR A 552 6.60 -22.26 -11.58
C THR A 552 5.33 -22.22 -10.73
N SER A 553 4.69 -23.36 -10.48
CA SER A 553 3.44 -23.49 -9.73
C SER A 553 3.66 -23.82 -8.24
N GLU A 554 4.89 -23.72 -7.75
CA GLU A 554 5.24 -23.94 -6.35
C GLU A 554 5.97 -22.72 -5.78
N PHE A 555 5.77 -22.46 -4.49
CA PHE A 555 6.59 -21.53 -3.73
C PHE A 555 7.80 -22.25 -3.12
N PRO A 556 8.91 -21.55 -2.86
CA PRO A 556 9.95 -22.06 -1.99
C PRO A 556 9.39 -22.31 -0.58
N ARG A 557 9.96 -23.28 0.14
CA ARG A 557 9.54 -23.64 1.50
C ARG A 557 10.66 -23.43 2.50
N ILE A 558 10.36 -22.78 3.62
CA ILE A 558 11.29 -22.69 4.74
C ILE A 558 11.44 -24.08 5.38
N LYS A 559 12.68 -24.51 5.59
CA LYS A 559 13.01 -25.73 6.33
C LYS A 559 13.20 -25.38 7.80
N GLY A 560 12.20 -25.68 8.62
CA GLY A 560 12.22 -25.38 10.05
C GLY A 560 11.85 -23.93 10.36
N GLU A 561 12.48 -23.36 11.38
CA GLU A 561 12.21 -21.99 11.86
C GLU A 561 13.38 -21.05 11.54
N TYR A 562 13.08 -19.75 11.48
CA TYR A 562 14.11 -18.71 11.40
C TYR A 562 14.99 -18.72 12.65
N ARG A 563 16.28 -18.54 12.43
CA ARG A 563 17.30 -18.43 13.47
C ARG A 563 17.94 -17.05 13.43
N VAL A 564 18.27 -16.51 14.59
CA VAL A 564 19.02 -15.25 14.67
C VAL A 564 20.50 -15.52 14.37
N LEU A 565 21.05 -14.79 13.40
CA LEU A 565 22.48 -14.76 13.11
C LEU A 565 23.16 -13.71 13.98
N MET A 566 23.39 -14.06 15.25
CA MET A 566 23.86 -13.11 16.27
C MET A 566 25.10 -12.33 15.85
N ASP A 567 26.06 -12.97 15.18
CA ASP A 567 27.31 -12.32 14.77
C ASP A 567 27.12 -11.16 13.79
N ALA A 568 26.03 -11.14 13.02
CA ALA A 568 25.81 -10.14 11.97
C ALA A 568 25.62 -8.72 12.51
N THR A 569 25.03 -8.58 13.70
CA THR A 569 24.68 -7.28 14.30
C THR A 569 25.34 -7.06 15.67
N SER A 570 25.85 -8.12 16.31
CA SER A 570 26.46 -8.06 17.64
C SER A 570 27.57 -6.99 17.75
N GLY A 571 27.41 -6.12 18.76
CA GLY A 571 28.35 -5.04 19.07
C GLY A 571 28.13 -3.75 18.28
N GLN A 572 27.14 -3.71 17.38
CA GLN A 572 26.70 -2.48 16.71
C GLN A 572 25.49 -1.86 17.43
N PRO A 573 25.28 -0.53 17.35
CA PRO A 573 24.13 0.14 17.97
C PRO A 573 22.78 -0.45 17.52
N GLY A 574 21.97 -0.94 18.46
CA GLY A 574 20.69 -1.60 18.19
C GLY A 574 20.78 -3.05 17.71
N GLY A 575 21.99 -3.62 17.63
CA GLY A 575 22.26 -4.95 17.06
C GLY A 575 22.35 -6.10 18.06
#